data_AF-A0AAC9SZ27-F1
#
_entry.id   AF-A0AAC9SZ27-F1
#
_cell.length_a   1.000
_cell.length_b   1.000
_cell.length_c   1.000
_cell.angle_alpha   90.00
_cell.angle_beta   90.00
_cell.angle_gamma   90.00
#
_symmetry.space_group_name_H-M   'P 1'
#
loop_
_entity.id
_entity.type
_entity.pdbx_description
1 polymer ?
#
loop_
_entity_poly.entity_id
_entity_poly.type
_entity_poly.pdbx_seq_one_letter_code
_entity_poly.pdbx_strand_id
1 'polypeptide(L)'
;MKKHMLLAPLSLALLISTTACTSTASTPTTPSPGTSSADQTGPLNGEWRMTSLEGSGPDAYTEIPYGGQIDFNSETVSVQAMNPDTTAPDTAYTVQGYEAFYGDLSVDEEAGTFSVEIESALARELIGQTLTRNFEVTDDTLVLTPVDVSEGWRATYERHAD
;
A
#
# COMPACT_ATOMS: atom_id res chain seq x y z
N MET A 1 2.03 -73.58 14.67
CA MET A 1 2.96 -72.68 15.41
C MET A 1 2.17 -71.41 15.73
N LYS A 2 1.36 -71.36 16.80
CA LYS A 2 1.65 -71.03 18.21
C LYS A 2 2.32 -69.65 18.43
N LYS A 3 1.47 -68.74 18.91
CA LYS A 3 1.67 -67.56 19.78
C LYS A 3 1.96 -66.21 19.12
N HIS A 4 0.90 -65.43 18.88
CA HIS A 4 0.95 -63.97 18.93
C HIS A 4 0.89 -63.52 20.39
N MET A 5 1.90 -62.76 20.81
CA MET A 5 2.10 -62.26 22.16
C MET A 5 1.25 -61.01 22.44
N LEU A 6 0.48 -61.12 23.52
CA LEU A 6 0.11 -60.17 24.58
C LEU A 6 0.00 -58.65 24.30
N LEU A 7 -1.20 -58.16 24.66
CA LEU A 7 -1.53 -56.85 25.23
C LEU A 7 -0.59 -56.42 26.37
N ALA A 8 -0.29 -55.12 26.44
CA ALA A 8 -0.49 -54.29 27.64
C ALA A 8 -0.52 -52.79 27.28
N PRO A 9 -1.43 -51.98 27.88
CA PRO A 9 -1.49 -50.54 27.68
C PRO A 9 -0.61 -49.81 28.71
N LEU A 10 0.15 -48.81 28.28
CA LEU A 10 0.83 -47.89 29.20
C LEU A 10 0.11 -46.54 29.18
N SER A 11 -0.78 -46.37 30.16
CA SER A 11 -1.46 -45.11 30.44
C SER A 11 -0.44 -44.09 30.95
N LEU A 12 -0.14 -43.07 30.15
CA LEU A 12 0.60 -41.90 30.61
C LEU A 12 -0.41 -40.85 31.10
N ALA A 13 -0.54 -40.75 32.41
CA ALA A 13 -1.35 -39.73 33.07
C ALA A 13 -0.69 -38.35 32.87
N LEU A 14 -1.36 -37.48 32.12
CA LEU A 14 -0.98 -36.07 31.96
C LEU A 14 -1.55 -35.27 33.13
N LEU A 15 -0.68 -34.80 34.03
CA LEU A 15 -1.00 -33.85 35.08
C LEU A 15 -1.29 -32.49 34.44
N ILE A 16 -2.55 -32.05 34.49
CA ILE A 16 -2.97 -30.71 34.09
C ILE A 16 -2.77 -29.78 35.29
N SER A 17 -1.70 -28.99 35.27
CA SER A 17 -1.51 -27.89 36.21
C SER A 17 -2.45 -26.75 35.83
N THR A 18 -3.48 -26.50 36.64
CA THR A 18 -4.37 -25.35 36.49
C THR A 18 -3.65 -24.08 36.96
N THR A 19 -3.03 -23.36 36.03
CA THR A 19 -2.57 -21.99 36.28
C THR A 19 -3.79 -21.10 36.41
N ALA A 20 -4.08 -20.63 37.63
CA ALA A 20 -5.09 -19.62 37.87
C ALA A 20 -4.62 -18.29 37.25
N CYS A 21 -5.38 -17.78 36.28
CA CYS A 21 -5.20 -16.43 35.77
C CYS A 21 -5.68 -15.44 36.86
N THR A 22 -4.74 -14.81 37.55
CA THR A 22 -5.03 -13.65 38.37
C THR A 22 -5.35 -12.49 37.42
N SER A 23 -6.62 -12.14 37.27
CA SER A 23 -7.03 -10.94 36.53
C SER A 23 -6.60 -9.70 37.31
N THR A 24 -5.46 -9.13 36.95
CA THR A 24 -5.07 -7.78 37.38
C THR A 24 -6.10 -6.81 36.82
N ALA A 25 -6.84 -6.15 37.71
CA ALA A 25 -7.78 -5.10 37.34
C ALA A 25 -7.03 -4.00 36.56
N SER A 26 -7.45 -3.78 35.31
CA SER A 26 -6.97 -2.67 34.49
C SER A 26 -7.41 -1.36 35.15
N THR A 27 -6.45 -0.56 35.61
CA THR A 27 -6.66 0.86 35.87
C THR A 27 -7.27 1.52 34.63
N PRO A 28 -8.26 2.41 34.77
CA PRO A 28 -8.74 3.20 33.65
C PRO A 28 -7.60 4.12 33.21
N THR A 29 -6.89 3.72 32.16
CA THR A 29 -5.99 4.61 31.43
C THR A 29 -6.88 5.65 30.76
N THR A 30 -6.86 6.87 31.30
CA THR A 30 -7.34 8.06 30.58
C THR A 30 -6.79 7.98 29.16
N PRO A 31 -7.63 8.01 28.10
CA PRO A 31 -7.10 8.11 26.75
C PRO A 31 -6.23 9.36 26.72
N SER A 32 -4.92 9.19 26.51
CA SER A 32 -4.11 10.29 26.01
C SER A 32 -4.85 10.83 24.80
N PRO A 33 -5.07 12.16 24.68
CA PRO A 33 -5.46 12.70 23.40
C PRO A 33 -4.43 12.15 22.42
N GLY A 34 -4.90 11.40 21.43
CA GLY A 34 -4.04 10.95 20.35
C GLY A 34 -3.37 12.19 19.83
N THR A 35 -2.06 12.29 20.03
CA THR A 35 -1.26 13.22 19.27
C THR A 35 -1.43 12.73 17.85
N SER A 36 -2.35 13.34 17.09
CA SER A 36 -2.31 13.27 15.64
C SER A 36 -0.85 13.47 15.29
N SER A 37 -0.25 12.47 14.66
CA SER A 37 1.14 12.52 14.18
C SER A 37 1.21 13.52 13.01
N ALA A 38 0.84 14.76 13.27
CA ALA A 38 1.10 15.92 12.44
C ALA A 38 2.54 16.36 12.68
N ASP A 39 3.48 15.43 12.47
CA ASP A 39 4.81 15.76 11.98
C ASP A 39 4.88 15.23 10.53
N GLN A 40 3.97 15.78 9.73
CA GLN A 40 3.85 15.66 8.28
C GLN A 40 4.63 16.83 7.66
N THR A 41 5.91 16.67 7.37
CA THR A 41 6.74 17.80 6.90
C THR A 41 6.48 18.23 5.45
N GLY A 42 5.59 17.59 4.69
CA GLY A 42 5.21 17.98 3.33
C GLY A 42 3.79 17.55 2.94
N PRO A 43 3.18 18.18 1.92
CA PRO A 43 1.77 17.98 1.55
C PRO A 43 1.43 16.54 1.11
N LEU A 44 2.42 15.80 0.60
CA LEU A 44 2.27 14.42 0.14
C LEU A 44 2.35 13.38 1.26
N ASN A 45 2.98 13.67 2.40
CA ASN A 45 3.21 12.68 3.46
C ASN A 45 1.90 12.02 3.90
N GLY A 46 1.87 10.69 4.00
CA GLY A 46 0.70 9.90 4.41
C GLY A 46 0.34 8.79 3.43
N GLU A 47 -0.68 8.02 3.79
CA GLU A 47 -1.31 7.01 2.93
C GLU A 47 -2.46 7.63 2.14
N TRP A 48 -2.52 7.31 0.84
CA TRP A 48 -3.54 7.80 -0.07
C TRP A 48 -4.20 6.64 -0.81
N ARG A 49 -5.50 6.50 -0.66
CA ARG A 49 -6.30 5.47 -1.33
C ARG A 49 -6.83 6.00 -2.66
N MET A 50 -6.59 5.27 -3.74
CA MET A 50 -7.08 5.61 -5.07
C MET A 50 -8.62 5.61 -5.09
N THR A 51 -9.19 6.67 -5.65
CA THR A 51 -10.64 6.82 -5.86
C THR A 51 -11.00 6.85 -7.34
N SER A 52 -10.10 7.27 -8.21
CA SER A 52 -10.25 7.11 -9.65
C SER A 52 -8.91 6.96 -10.37
N LEU A 53 -8.91 6.19 -11.45
CA LEU A 53 -7.89 6.23 -12.49
C LEU A 53 -8.60 6.45 -13.82
N GLU A 54 -8.13 7.41 -14.59
CA GLU A 54 -8.68 7.73 -15.89
C GLU A 54 -7.56 7.72 -16.94
N GLY A 55 -7.82 7.06 -18.07
CA GLY A 55 -6.94 7.08 -19.23
C GLY A 55 -7.51 7.94 -20.36
N SER A 56 -6.64 8.56 -21.15
CA SER A 56 -7.00 9.31 -22.35
C SER A 56 -7.68 8.39 -23.36
N GLY A 57 -8.96 8.61 -23.60
CA GLY A 57 -9.73 7.99 -24.67
C GLY A 57 -9.78 8.87 -25.92
N PRO A 58 -10.39 8.38 -27.02
CA PRO A 58 -10.50 9.11 -28.28
C PRO A 58 -11.19 10.47 -28.18
N ASP A 59 -12.17 10.58 -27.27
CA ASP A 59 -13.03 11.76 -27.14
C ASP A 59 -12.99 12.42 -25.74
N ALA A 60 -12.60 11.66 -24.70
CA ALA A 60 -12.51 12.10 -23.30
C ALA A 60 -11.71 11.11 -22.44
N TYR A 61 -11.38 11.51 -21.20
CA TYR A 61 -10.91 10.60 -20.16
C TYR A 61 -11.95 9.49 -19.91
N THR A 62 -11.49 8.25 -19.88
CA THR A 62 -12.30 7.06 -19.59
C THR A 62 -11.78 6.42 -18.31
N GLU A 63 -12.70 6.06 -17.41
CA GLU A 63 -12.36 5.37 -16.18
C GLU A 63 -11.73 4.01 -16.47
N ILE A 64 -10.62 3.74 -15.80
CA ILE A 64 -9.93 2.45 -15.78
C ILE A 64 -10.19 1.86 -14.39
N PRO A 65 -10.65 0.61 -14.27
CA PRO A 65 -11.11 0.05 -12.99
C PRO A 65 -9.97 -0.30 -12.02
N TYR A 66 -8.93 0.54 -11.90
CA TYR A 66 -7.86 0.33 -10.93
C TYR A 66 -8.29 0.75 -9.53
N GLY A 67 -7.77 0.05 -8.53
CA GLY A 67 -7.82 0.45 -7.14
C GLY A 67 -6.49 0.12 -6.45
N GLY A 68 -6.19 0.83 -5.37
CA GLY A 68 -4.91 0.69 -4.68
C GLY A 68 -4.60 1.84 -3.76
N GLN A 69 -3.33 1.94 -3.39
CA GLN A 69 -2.80 3.01 -2.56
C GLN A 69 -1.43 3.48 -3.03
N ILE A 70 -1.12 4.71 -2.63
CA ILE A 70 0.23 5.28 -2.68
C ILE A 70 0.55 5.84 -1.30
N ASP A 71 1.72 5.47 -0.79
CA ASP A 71 2.21 5.84 0.53
C ASP A 71 3.43 6.71 0.39
N PHE A 72 3.41 7.89 0.99
CA PHE A 72 4.57 8.78 1.07
C PHE A 72 5.03 8.93 2.51
N ASN A 73 6.33 8.91 2.72
CA ASN A 73 6.96 9.51 3.90
C ASN A 73 7.96 10.58 3.45
N SER A 74 8.79 11.07 4.36
CA SER A 74 9.75 12.15 4.06
C SER A 74 10.86 11.77 3.06
N GLU A 75 11.08 10.48 2.81
CA GLU A 75 12.24 10.00 2.05
C GLU A 75 11.86 9.05 0.91
N THR A 76 10.69 8.40 0.98
CA THR A 76 10.35 7.29 0.10
C THR A 76 8.88 7.32 -0.28
N VAL A 77 8.57 6.66 -1.38
CA VAL A 77 7.20 6.37 -1.81
C VAL A 77 7.04 4.90 -2.13
N SER A 78 5.87 4.34 -1.81
CA SER A 78 5.46 3.00 -2.21
C SER A 78 4.12 3.05 -2.92
N VAL A 79 3.99 2.32 -4.03
CA VAL A 79 2.74 2.18 -4.79
C VAL A 79 2.34 0.73 -4.84
N GLN A 80 1.05 0.47 -4.62
CA GLN A 80 0.42 -0.83 -4.80
C GLN A 80 -0.97 -0.61 -5.38
N ALA A 81 -1.18 -0.98 -6.64
CA ALA A 81 -2.47 -0.87 -7.30
C ALA A 81 -2.74 -2.07 -8.19
N MET A 82 -4.01 -2.32 -8.51
CA MET A 82 -4.39 -3.39 -9.41
C MET A 82 -5.64 -3.08 -10.23
N ASN A 83 -5.67 -3.61 -11.45
CA ASN A 83 -6.86 -3.84 -12.22
C ASN A 83 -7.49 -5.19 -11.81
N PRO A 84 -8.77 -5.26 -11.42
CA PRO A 84 -9.46 -6.51 -11.16
C PRO A 84 -9.75 -7.31 -12.43
N ASP A 85 -9.68 -6.71 -13.62
CA ASP A 85 -9.77 -7.42 -14.89
C ASP A 85 -8.53 -8.29 -15.11
N THR A 86 -8.70 -9.59 -14.91
CA THR A 86 -7.65 -10.61 -15.12
C THR A 86 -7.16 -10.71 -16.57
N THR A 87 -7.81 -10.02 -17.51
CA THR A 87 -7.42 -9.96 -18.93
C THR A 87 -6.78 -8.63 -19.31
N ALA A 88 -6.62 -7.69 -18.37
CA ALA A 88 -5.95 -6.43 -18.60
C ALA A 88 -4.53 -6.67 -19.13
N PRO A 89 -4.13 -6.04 -20.24
CA PRO A 89 -2.79 -6.20 -20.78
C PRO A 89 -1.76 -5.53 -19.88
N ASP A 90 -0.53 -6.04 -19.92
CA ASP A 90 0.62 -5.41 -19.29
C ASP A 90 0.86 -4.01 -19.90
N THR A 91 1.30 -3.08 -19.06
CA THR A 91 1.70 -1.72 -19.45
C THR A 91 3.16 -1.48 -19.10
N ALA A 92 3.65 -0.26 -19.33
CA ALA A 92 4.98 0.14 -18.86
C ALA A 92 5.12 0.04 -17.31
N TYR A 93 4.01 0.11 -16.59
CA TYR A 93 3.98 0.15 -15.12
C TYR A 93 3.40 -1.11 -14.48
N THR A 94 2.78 -2.00 -15.27
CA THR A 94 1.99 -3.12 -14.73
C THR A 94 2.39 -4.47 -15.30
N VAL A 95 2.25 -5.50 -14.47
CA VAL A 95 2.39 -6.91 -14.85
C VAL A 95 1.18 -7.67 -14.34
N GLN A 96 0.48 -8.37 -15.23
CA GLN A 96 -0.75 -9.10 -14.95
C GLN A 96 -1.81 -8.25 -14.24
N GLY A 97 -1.92 -6.98 -14.64
CA GLY A 97 -2.85 -6.01 -14.05
C GLY A 97 -2.44 -5.45 -12.69
N TYR A 98 -1.27 -5.81 -12.15
CA TYR A 98 -0.77 -5.23 -10.90
C TYR A 98 0.31 -4.18 -11.17
N GLU A 99 0.24 -3.08 -10.45
CA GLU A 99 1.30 -2.08 -10.33
C GLU A 99 1.88 -2.16 -8.92
N ALA A 100 3.19 -2.29 -8.82
CA ALA A 100 3.88 -2.15 -7.54
C ALA A 100 5.29 -1.62 -7.75
N PHE A 101 5.64 -0.56 -7.02
CA PHE A 101 7.02 -0.08 -6.95
C PHE A 101 7.29 0.64 -5.62
N TYR A 102 8.58 0.79 -5.32
CA TYR A 102 9.09 1.52 -4.17
C TYR A 102 10.40 2.21 -4.56
N GLY A 103 10.64 3.39 -4.01
CA GLY A 103 11.86 4.14 -4.28
C GLY A 103 12.02 5.42 -3.48
N ASP A 104 13.17 6.06 -3.68
CA ASP A 104 13.53 7.32 -3.04
C ASP A 104 12.70 8.47 -3.63
N LEU A 105 12.18 9.32 -2.75
CA LEU A 105 11.32 10.45 -3.06
C LEU A 105 12.12 11.75 -3.08
N SER A 106 11.90 12.56 -4.11
CA SER A 106 12.31 13.96 -4.16
C SER A 106 11.12 14.83 -4.55
N VAL A 107 10.83 15.87 -3.78
CA VAL A 107 9.67 16.76 -4.00
C VAL A 107 10.15 18.17 -4.36
N ASP A 108 9.60 18.72 -5.45
CA ASP A 108 9.70 20.13 -5.82
C ASP A 108 8.31 20.76 -5.70
N GLU A 109 8.04 21.35 -4.54
CA GLU A 109 6.75 21.97 -4.24
C GLU A 109 6.47 23.22 -5.08
N GLU A 110 7.51 23.96 -5.49
CA GLU A 110 7.34 25.15 -6.33
C GLU A 110 6.93 24.76 -7.75
N ALA A 111 7.50 23.68 -8.29
CA ALA A 111 7.12 23.12 -9.57
C ALA A 111 5.82 22.28 -9.50
N GLY A 112 5.35 21.91 -8.31
CA GLY A 112 4.22 20.99 -8.14
C GLY A 112 4.52 19.59 -8.65
N THR A 113 5.76 19.11 -8.47
CA THR A 113 6.20 17.80 -8.95
C THR A 113 6.90 16.99 -7.87
N PHE A 114 6.82 15.66 -7.97
CA PHE A 114 7.72 14.77 -7.25
C PHE A 114 8.37 13.80 -8.22
N SER A 115 9.55 13.31 -7.84
CA SER A 115 10.28 12.27 -8.56
C SER A 115 10.54 11.08 -7.66
N VAL A 116 10.56 9.90 -8.27
CA VAL A 116 10.84 8.63 -7.61
C VAL A 116 12.01 7.96 -8.30
N GLU A 117 13.12 7.74 -7.60
CA GLU A 117 14.18 6.84 -8.07
C GLU A 117 13.80 5.40 -7.69
N ILE A 118 13.43 4.60 -8.69
CA ILE A 118 12.81 3.30 -8.47
C ILE A 118 13.86 2.27 -8.04
N GLU A 119 13.77 1.81 -6.79
CA GLU A 119 14.65 0.78 -6.25
C GLU A 119 14.11 -0.64 -6.47
N SER A 120 12.78 -0.80 -6.39
CA SER A 120 12.12 -2.09 -6.61
C SER A 120 10.79 -1.90 -7.32
N ALA A 121 10.47 -2.80 -8.23
CA ALA A 121 9.22 -2.77 -8.97
C ALA A 121 8.82 -4.18 -9.43
N LEU A 122 7.51 -4.40 -9.57
CA LEU A 122 6.98 -5.59 -10.22
C LEU A 122 7.33 -5.60 -11.72
N ALA A 123 7.14 -4.45 -12.39
CA ALA A 123 7.66 -4.20 -13.73
C ALA A 123 9.17 -3.92 -13.64
N ARG A 124 9.99 -4.98 -13.77
CA ARG A 124 11.45 -4.93 -13.56
C ARG A 124 12.19 -3.87 -14.38
N GLU A 125 11.68 -3.54 -15.56
CA GLU A 125 12.28 -2.51 -16.42
C GLU A 125 12.31 -1.13 -15.76
N LEU A 126 11.44 -0.85 -14.79
CA LEU A 126 11.44 0.43 -14.06
C LEU A 126 12.63 0.59 -13.10
N ILE A 127 13.28 -0.50 -12.68
CA ILE A 127 14.34 -0.43 -11.65
C ILE A 127 15.53 0.40 -12.15
N GLY A 128 15.93 1.39 -11.36
CA GLY A 128 16.98 2.35 -11.68
C GLY A 128 16.53 3.51 -12.58
N GLN A 129 15.24 3.58 -12.94
CA GLN A 129 14.67 4.75 -13.61
C GLN A 129 14.18 5.79 -12.59
N THR A 130 14.08 7.04 -13.06
CA THR A 130 13.42 8.11 -12.33
C THR A 130 12.06 8.39 -12.97
N LEU A 131 10.99 8.29 -12.19
CA LEU A 131 9.63 8.69 -12.62
C LEU A 131 9.27 10.03 -11.99
N THR A 132 8.92 11.02 -12.80
CA THR A 132 8.45 12.33 -12.33
C THR A 132 6.96 12.51 -12.62
N ARG A 133 6.23 13.03 -11.64
CA ARG A 133 4.78 13.26 -11.69
C ARG A 133 4.45 14.67 -11.22
N ASN A 134 3.44 15.27 -11.84
CA ASN A 134 2.80 16.45 -11.27
C ASN A 134 1.88 16.00 -10.14
N PHE A 135 1.77 16.81 -9.10
CA PHE A 135 0.83 16.60 -8.01
C PHE A 135 0.07 17.88 -7.67
N GLU A 136 -1.19 17.72 -7.28
CA GLU A 136 -2.00 18.76 -6.67
C GLU A 136 -2.66 18.18 -5.41
N VAL A 137 -2.44 18.82 -4.26
CA VAL A 137 -3.09 18.46 -3.01
C VAL A 137 -4.06 19.58 -2.63
N THR A 138 -5.34 19.24 -2.51
CA THR A 138 -6.40 20.13 -2.01
C THR A 138 -7.18 19.40 -0.93
N ASP A 139 -7.15 19.91 0.30
CA ASP A 139 -7.69 19.25 1.49
C ASP A 139 -7.17 17.81 1.62
N ASP A 140 -8.06 16.82 1.62
CA ASP A 140 -7.74 15.39 1.67
C ASP A 140 -7.72 14.72 0.29
N THR A 141 -7.63 15.50 -0.79
CA THR A 141 -7.58 15.00 -2.18
C THR A 141 -6.20 15.21 -2.78
N LEU A 142 -5.64 14.15 -3.36
CA LEU A 142 -4.44 14.17 -4.17
C LEU A 142 -4.79 13.84 -5.63
N VAL A 143 -4.36 14.68 -6.55
CA VAL A 143 -4.45 14.42 -8.00
C VAL A 143 -3.05 14.27 -8.57
N LEU A 144 -2.80 13.16 -9.25
CA LEU A 144 -1.56 12.87 -9.95
C LEU A 144 -1.78 12.89 -11.46
N THR A 145 -0.83 13.50 -12.17
CA THR A 145 -0.77 13.46 -13.64
C THR A 145 0.67 13.27 -14.12
N PRO A 146 0.88 12.71 -15.31
CA PRO A 146 2.20 12.60 -15.90
C PRO A 146 2.73 13.99 -16.30
N VAL A 147 4.04 14.18 -16.18
CA VAL A 147 4.71 15.38 -16.74
C VAL A 147 4.64 15.36 -18.26
N ASP A 148 4.81 14.18 -18.87
CA ASP A 148 4.56 13.98 -20.29
C ASP A 148 3.07 13.70 -20.54
N VAL A 149 2.36 14.69 -21.07
CA VAL A 149 0.93 14.60 -21.37
C VAL A 149 0.57 13.47 -22.34
N SER A 150 1.54 12.95 -23.11
CA SER A 150 1.31 11.82 -24.02
C SER A 150 1.13 10.48 -23.29
N GLU A 151 1.55 10.38 -22.03
CA GLU A 151 1.21 9.22 -21.17
C GLU A 151 -0.30 9.14 -20.90
N GLY A 152 -1.00 10.29 -20.90
CA GLY A 152 -2.45 10.34 -21.02
C GLY A 152 -3.22 9.67 -19.88
N TRP A 153 -2.87 9.93 -18.63
CA TRP A 153 -3.66 9.43 -17.49
C TRP A 153 -3.82 10.49 -16.39
N ARG A 154 -4.83 10.29 -15.54
CA ARG A 154 -5.06 11.07 -14.31
C ARG A 154 -5.48 10.11 -13.21
N ALA A 155 -4.84 10.20 -12.05
CA ALA A 155 -5.21 9.42 -10.88
C ALA A 155 -5.64 10.35 -9.75
N THR A 156 -6.74 10.03 -9.09
CA THR A 156 -7.25 10.77 -7.93
C THR A 156 -7.23 9.85 -6.72
N TYR A 157 -6.83 10.41 -5.58
CA TYR A 157 -6.74 9.70 -4.32
C TYR A 157 -7.37 10.52 -3.20
N GLU A 158 -7.85 9.83 -2.19
CA GLU A 158 -8.25 10.40 -0.91
C GLU A 158 -7.23 9.99 0.16
N ARG A 159 -6.88 10.92 1.05
CA ARG A 159 -6.04 10.63 2.20
C ARG A 159 -6.74 9.61 3.10
N HIS A 160 -6.02 8.58 3.54
CA HIS A 160 -6.57 7.67 4.54
C HIS A 160 -6.74 8.42 5.87
N ALA A 161 -7.95 8.40 6.43
CA ALA A 161 -8.22 8.99 7.73
C ALA A 161 -7.73 8.06 8.84
N ASP A 162 -7.07 8.62 9.86
CA ASP A 162 -6.68 7.91 11.09
C ASP A 162 -7.89 7.43 11.91
#